data_AF-A0AAU3YXA3-F1
#
_entry.id   AF-A0AAU3YXA3-F1
#
_cell.length_a   1.000
_cell.length_b   1.000
_cell.length_c   1.000
_cell.angle_alpha   90.00
_cell.angle_beta   90.00
_cell.angle_gamma   90.00
#
_symmetry.space_group_name_H-M   'P 1'
#
loop_
_entity.id
_entity.type
_entity.pdbx_description
1 polymer ?
#
loop_
_entity_poly.entity_id
_entity_poly.type
_entity_poly.pdbx_seq_one_letter_code
_entity_poly.pdbx_strand_id
1 'polypeptide(L)'
;MPASSIEHTARPRKRRARSRNTNARPALALSTLLPNQYDLRPECTTLECPDCGTLVPITDLLGKKQKLVPHDTGRAGRDVRIPCHRGSNRQVVMDVEFEEWRELLEDGSADTASRRSARQHHEPQPSPGKPVTKMKAAPMSATDALTAYREHIQACFKSNAAKSCAGSHRCAVAVRLGTAYERLLRAQLHRDRTNAILAKERARFDRSYAKAAVQDTEATLARHYEATTDARRTTAKRSGTAVEETNNSCRIRPTGSVSVFRGPQVPLETLRINA
;
A
#
# COMPACT_ATOMS: atom_id res chain seq x y z
N MET A 1 11.64 -38.70 37.75
CA MET A 1 11.48 -38.08 36.41
C MET A 1 10.35 -37.07 36.50
N PRO A 2 10.61 -35.75 36.53
CA PRO A 2 9.52 -34.79 36.45
C PRO A 2 8.94 -34.81 35.04
N ALA A 3 7.62 -34.87 34.94
CA ALA A 3 6.90 -34.83 33.66
C ALA A 3 7.26 -33.52 32.95
N SER A 4 7.83 -33.63 31.74
CA SER A 4 8.01 -32.50 30.84
C SER A 4 6.64 -31.87 30.59
N SER A 5 6.40 -30.71 31.18
CA SER A 5 5.22 -29.90 30.86
C SER A 5 5.42 -29.40 29.44
N ILE A 6 4.88 -30.12 28.47
CA ILE A 6 4.77 -29.63 27.10
C ILE A 6 3.95 -28.34 27.19
N GLU A 7 4.62 -27.20 27.10
CA GLU A 7 3.95 -25.90 27.04
C GLU A 7 3.08 -25.90 25.79
N HIS A 8 1.79 -26.13 25.99
CA HIS A 8 0.84 -26.06 24.90
C HIS A 8 0.63 -24.58 24.59
N THR A 9 1.22 -24.12 23.49
CA THR A 9 0.95 -22.80 22.94
C THR A 9 -0.41 -22.78 22.24
N ALA A 10 -1.05 -21.61 22.17
CA ALA A 10 -2.31 -21.39 21.48
C ALA A 10 -2.27 -21.93 20.05
N ARG A 11 -3.34 -22.62 19.63
CA ARG A 11 -3.39 -23.33 18.34
C ARG A 11 -3.58 -22.36 17.18
N PRO A 12 -3.08 -22.72 15.98
CA PRO A 12 -3.41 -21.98 14.77
C PRO A 12 -4.92 -22.00 14.54
N ARG A 13 -5.45 -20.87 14.08
CA ARG A 13 -6.88 -20.67 13.90
C ARG A 13 -7.40 -21.57 12.80
N LYS A 14 -8.51 -22.26 13.07
CA LYS A 14 -9.21 -23.03 12.03
C LYS A 14 -9.92 -22.06 11.10
N ARG A 15 -9.99 -22.39 9.82
CA ARG A 15 -10.77 -21.61 8.84
C ARG A 15 -12.29 -21.81 8.98
N ARG A 16 -12.72 -22.98 9.47
CA ARG A 16 -14.14 -23.35 9.59
C ARG A 16 -14.42 -24.11 10.87
N ALA A 17 -15.56 -23.82 11.50
CA ALA A 17 -16.10 -24.64 12.57
C ALA A 17 -16.66 -25.94 11.98
N ARG A 18 -16.23 -27.11 12.51
CA ARG A 18 -16.76 -28.42 12.08
C ARG A 18 -17.97 -28.88 12.89
N SER A 19 -18.13 -28.37 14.11
CA SER A 19 -19.27 -28.71 14.97
C SER A 19 -20.55 -28.11 14.40
N ARG A 20 -21.69 -28.79 14.56
CA ARG A 20 -23.01 -28.16 14.36
C ARG A 20 -23.43 -27.33 15.57
N ASN A 21 -22.87 -27.62 16.76
CA ASN A 21 -23.18 -26.95 18.01
C ASN A 21 -22.92 -25.44 17.95
N THR A 22 -23.86 -24.67 18.50
CA THR A 22 -23.80 -23.22 18.67
C THR A 22 -23.77 -22.91 20.16
N ASN A 23 -23.03 -21.87 20.55
CA ASN A 23 -23.03 -21.39 21.91
C ASN A 23 -24.45 -20.93 22.31
N ALA A 24 -24.89 -21.20 23.54
CA ALA A 24 -26.21 -20.82 24.04
C ALA A 24 -26.36 -19.31 24.32
N ARG A 25 -25.26 -18.55 24.25
CA ARG A 25 -25.29 -17.08 24.40
C ARG A 25 -26.08 -16.41 23.27
N PRO A 26 -26.62 -15.21 23.52
CA PRO A 26 -27.32 -14.44 22.51
C PRO A 26 -26.41 -14.22 21.29
N ALA A 27 -27.03 -14.25 20.11
CA ALA A 27 -26.34 -14.03 18.87
C ALA A 27 -25.68 -12.64 18.86
N LEU A 28 -24.48 -12.57 18.29
CA LEU A 28 -23.72 -11.33 18.17
C LEU A 28 -24.10 -10.66 16.85
N ALA A 29 -24.79 -9.53 16.92
CA ALA A 29 -25.10 -8.73 15.74
C ALA A 29 -23.88 -7.87 15.37
N LEU A 30 -23.56 -7.77 14.08
CA LEU A 30 -22.38 -7.03 13.62
C LEU A 30 -22.52 -5.53 13.82
N SER A 31 -23.74 -5.00 13.72
CA SER A 31 -24.03 -3.59 14.01
C SER A 31 -23.61 -3.15 15.43
N THR A 32 -23.49 -4.08 16.38
CA THR A 32 -23.06 -3.78 17.75
C THR A 32 -21.55 -3.61 17.88
N LEU A 33 -20.78 -3.98 16.85
CA LEU A 33 -19.33 -3.86 16.81
C LEU A 33 -18.94 -2.62 15.99
N LEU A 34 -17.74 -2.10 16.27
CA LEU A 34 -17.18 -1.03 15.45
C LEU A 34 -16.83 -1.58 14.05
N PRO A 35 -16.97 -0.79 12.97
CA PRO A 35 -16.67 -1.24 11.60
C PRO A 35 -15.25 -1.78 11.40
N ASN A 36 -14.28 -1.35 12.21
CA ASN A 36 -12.89 -1.81 12.20
C ASN A 36 -12.66 -3.14 12.96
N GLN A 37 -13.64 -3.60 13.73
CA GLN A 37 -13.58 -4.84 14.51
C GLN A 37 -14.04 -6.05 13.71
N TYR A 38 -14.53 -5.87 12.49
CA TYR A 38 -14.90 -6.97 11.61
C TYR A 38 -14.59 -6.66 10.15
N ASP A 39 -14.38 -7.72 9.37
CA ASP A 39 -14.06 -7.68 7.95
C ASP A 39 -15.07 -8.54 7.20
N LEU A 40 -15.82 -7.93 6.30
CA LEU A 40 -16.85 -8.59 5.50
C LEU A 40 -16.38 -9.03 4.12
N ARG A 41 -15.09 -8.83 3.79
CA ARG A 41 -14.57 -9.25 2.49
C ARG A 41 -14.72 -10.77 2.30
N PRO A 42 -15.16 -11.24 1.11
CA PRO A 42 -15.39 -12.66 0.85
C PRO A 42 -14.15 -13.55 1.07
N GLU A 43 -12.96 -12.98 0.87
CA GLU A 43 -11.67 -13.68 1.03
C GLU A 43 -11.26 -13.85 2.50
N CYS A 44 -11.71 -12.94 3.38
CA CYS A 44 -11.15 -12.73 4.71
C CYS A 44 -12.21 -12.39 5.77
N THR A 45 -13.33 -13.11 5.76
CA THR A 45 -14.42 -12.83 6.71
C THR A 45 -14.02 -13.15 8.14
N THR A 46 -13.78 -12.10 8.92
CA THR A 46 -13.29 -12.20 10.30
C THR A 46 -13.97 -11.19 11.19
N LEU A 47 -14.08 -11.48 12.49
CA LEU A 47 -14.55 -10.53 13.49
C LEU A 47 -13.73 -10.66 14.77
N GLU A 48 -13.55 -9.56 15.47
CA GLU A 48 -12.91 -9.51 16.77
C GLU A 48 -13.85 -10.06 17.84
N CYS A 49 -13.43 -11.11 18.53
CA CYS A 49 -14.23 -11.70 19.58
C CYS A 49 -14.32 -10.74 20.78
N PRO A 50 -15.53 -10.29 21.19
CA PRO A 50 -15.68 -9.30 22.27
C PRO A 50 -15.26 -9.84 23.65
N ASP A 51 -15.19 -11.16 23.80
CA ASP A 51 -14.78 -11.79 25.07
C ASP A 51 -13.26 -11.89 25.23
N CYS A 52 -12.47 -11.84 24.15
CA CYS A 52 -11.01 -12.07 24.22
C CYS A 52 -10.15 -11.25 23.26
N GLY A 53 -10.74 -10.31 22.50
CA GLY A 53 -10.01 -9.41 21.57
C GLY A 53 -9.33 -10.12 20.40
N THR A 54 -9.60 -11.41 20.20
CA THR A 54 -8.94 -12.21 19.16
C THR A 54 -9.72 -12.08 17.86
N LEU A 55 -9.04 -11.79 16.74
CA LEU A 55 -9.64 -11.82 15.41
C LEU A 55 -9.95 -13.26 14.97
N VAL A 56 -11.22 -13.58 14.72
CA VAL A 56 -11.68 -14.95 14.51
C VAL A 56 -12.48 -15.03 13.22
N PRO A 57 -12.26 -16.05 12.38
CA PRO A 57 -13.07 -16.25 11.18
C PRO A 57 -14.54 -16.49 11.51
N ILE A 58 -15.42 -15.97 10.65
CA ILE A 58 -16.83 -16.33 10.63
C ILE A 58 -16.97 -17.56 9.73
N THR A 59 -17.64 -18.59 10.24
CA THR A 59 -17.93 -19.76 9.42
C THR A 59 -19.05 -19.45 8.44
N ASP A 60 -18.76 -19.64 7.15
CA ASP A 60 -19.75 -19.85 6.09
C ASP A 60 -20.73 -18.67 5.92
N LEU A 61 -20.26 -17.58 5.32
CA LEU A 61 -21.07 -16.38 5.05
C LEU A 61 -22.39 -16.67 4.33
N LEU A 62 -22.37 -17.63 3.39
CA LEU A 62 -23.53 -18.06 2.59
C LEU A 62 -24.34 -19.19 3.27
N GLY A 63 -23.91 -19.64 4.44
CA GLY A 63 -24.57 -20.71 5.19
C GLY A 63 -25.80 -20.22 5.94
N LYS A 64 -26.69 -21.15 6.31
CA LYS A 64 -27.91 -20.83 7.10
C LYS A 64 -27.63 -20.32 8.52
N LYS A 65 -26.42 -20.52 9.05
CA LYS A 65 -26.02 -20.18 10.42
C LYS A 65 -24.55 -19.77 10.49
N GLN A 66 -24.30 -18.47 10.51
CA GLN A 66 -22.98 -17.89 10.71
C GLN A 66 -22.59 -17.99 12.19
N LYS A 67 -21.34 -18.37 12.44
CA LYS A 67 -20.81 -18.45 13.81
C LYS A 67 -19.31 -18.31 13.88
N LEU A 68 -18.84 -17.90 15.04
CA LEU A 68 -17.42 -17.83 15.37
C LEU A 68 -16.77 -19.22 15.41
N VAL A 69 -15.63 -19.35 14.75
CA VAL A 69 -14.82 -20.57 14.83
C VAL A 69 -14.27 -20.75 16.25
N PRO A 70 -14.19 -21.99 16.77
CA PRO A 70 -13.48 -22.27 18.02
C PRO A 70 -12.03 -21.76 17.97
N HIS A 71 -11.67 -20.94 18.95
CA HIS A 71 -10.36 -20.30 19.04
C HIS A 71 -9.83 -20.34 20.47
N ASP A 72 -8.51 -20.26 20.58
CA ASP A 72 -7.81 -20.05 21.84
C ASP A 72 -7.61 -18.51 22.02
N THR A 73 -7.50 -18.05 23.26
CA THR A 73 -7.18 -16.66 23.60
C THR A 73 -5.69 -16.40 23.34
N GLY A 74 -5.37 -15.24 22.76
CA GLY A 74 -3.99 -14.85 22.49
C GLY A 74 -3.47 -15.26 21.10
N ARG A 75 -2.17 -15.05 20.89
CA ARG A 75 -1.47 -15.25 19.63
C ARG A 75 -0.97 -16.69 19.52
N ALA A 76 -1.35 -17.33 18.41
CA ALA A 76 -0.95 -18.69 18.09
C ALA A 76 0.57 -18.86 18.10
N GLY A 77 1.05 -19.96 18.69
CA GLY A 77 2.48 -20.28 18.80
C GLY A 77 3.31 -19.39 19.73
N ARG A 78 2.68 -18.46 20.47
CA ARG A 78 3.37 -17.63 21.49
C ARG A 78 2.72 -17.74 22.86
N ASP A 79 1.42 -17.53 22.93
CA ASP A 79 0.72 -17.46 24.20
C ASP A 79 0.28 -18.83 24.68
N VAL A 80 0.02 -18.95 25.98
CA VAL A 80 -0.49 -20.19 26.58
C VAL A 80 -1.83 -20.57 25.96
N ARG A 81 -2.01 -21.86 25.67
CA ARG A 81 -3.24 -22.40 25.10
C ARG A 81 -4.38 -22.34 26.11
N ILE A 82 -5.17 -21.27 26.04
CA ILE A 82 -6.38 -21.10 26.82
C ILE A 82 -7.57 -21.01 25.85
N PRO A 83 -8.47 -22.00 25.77
CA PRO A 83 -9.63 -21.95 24.88
C PRO A 83 -10.61 -20.85 25.28
N CYS A 84 -11.11 -20.08 24.31
CA CYS A 84 -12.14 -19.06 24.56
C CYS A 84 -13.52 -19.72 24.67
N HIS A 85 -13.92 -20.13 25.87
CA HIS A 85 -15.21 -20.80 26.10
C HIS A 85 -16.43 -19.88 25.89
N ARG A 86 -16.25 -18.57 26.13
CA ARG A 86 -17.35 -17.58 26.07
C ARG A 86 -17.70 -17.15 24.65
N GLY A 87 -16.69 -17.02 23.78
CA GLY A 87 -16.85 -16.54 22.41
C GLY A 87 -16.83 -17.63 21.33
N SER A 88 -16.26 -18.81 21.61
CA SER A 88 -16.22 -19.91 20.63
C SER A 88 -17.63 -20.41 20.27
N ASN A 89 -17.85 -20.72 19.00
CA ASN A 89 -19.13 -21.18 18.44
C ASN A 89 -20.31 -20.22 18.66
N ARG A 90 -20.08 -18.96 19.04
CA ARG A 90 -21.16 -17.97 19.20
C ARG A 90 -21.77 -17.65 17.85
N GLN A 91 -23.10 -17.67 17.79
CA GLN A 91 -23.84 -17.32 16.58
C GLN A 91 -23.62 -15.84 16.25
N VAL A 92 -23.48 -15.55 14.96
CA VAL A 92 -23.31 -14.19 14.44
C VAL A 92 -24.53 -13.88 13.57
N VAL A 93 -25.09 -12.69 13.73
CA VAL A 93 -26.15 -12.16 12.87
C VAL A 93 -25.49 -11.17 11.93
N MET A 94 -25.61 -11.42 10.62
CA MET A 94 -25.13 -10.53 9.57
C MET A 94 -26.23 -9.51 9.29
N ASP A 95 -26.29 -8.46 10.10
CA ASP A 95 -27.29 -7.38 10.00
C ASP A 95 -26.75 -6.11 9.34
N VAL A 96 -25.49 -6.16 8.86
CA VAL A 96 -24.83 -5.08 8.12
C VAL A 96 -24.50 -5.59 6.73
N GLU A 97 -24.92 -4.85 5.71
CA GLU A 97 -24.61 -5.16 4.31
C GLU A 97 -23.15 -4.82 3.97
N PHE A 98 -22.59 -5.50 2.97
CA PHE A 98 -21.19 -5.28 2.58
C PHE A 98 -20.91 -3.84 2.14
N GLU A 99 -21.83 -3.24 1.39
CA GLU A 99 -21.70 -1.85 0.90
C GLU A 99 -21.76 -0.85 2.07
N GLU A 100 -22.68 -1.03 3.01
CA GLU A 100 -22.82 -0.19 4.21
C GLU A 100 -21.56 -0.27 5.09
N TRP A 101 -21.04 -1.47 5.32
CA TRP A 101 -19.77 -1.65 6.03
C TRP A 101 -18.60 -0.96 5.33
N ARG A 102 -18.53 -1.02 4.00
CA ARG A 102 -17.46 -0.37 3.22
C ARG A 102 -17.53 1.15 3.38
N GLU A 103 -18.73 1.73 3.26
CA GLU A 103 -18.95 3.17 3.46
C GLU A 103 -18.55 3.63 4.87
N LEU A 104 -18.97 2.89 5.91
CA LEU A 104 -18.60 3.20 7.30
C LEU A 104 -17.09 3.17 7.57
N LEU A 105 -16.35 2.29 6.88
CA LEU A 105 -14.89 2.23 6.94
C LEU A 105 -14.23 3.40 6.23
N GLU A 106 -14.74 3.78 5.07
CA GLU A 106 -14.23 4.92 4.28
C GLU A 106 -14.46 6.24 5.04
N ASP A 107 -15.65 6.45 5.61
CA ASP A 107 -15.99 7.63 6.40
C ASP A 107 -15.13 7.75 7.67
N GLY A 108 -14.94 6.64 8.40
CA GLY A 108 -14.03 6.62 9.55
C GLY A 108 -12.58 6.92 9.17
N SER A 109 -12.16 6.49 7.97
CA SER A 109 -10.83 6.83 7.43
C SER A 109 -10.72 8.31 7.07
N ALA A 110 -11.77 8.92 6.52
CA ALA A 110 -11.81 10.33 6.15
C ALA A 110 -11.67 11.24 7.38
N ASP A 111 -12.32 10.91 8.49
CA ASP A 111 -12.21 11.66 9.74
C ASP A 111 -10.80 11.57 10.35
N THR A 112 -10.13 10.42 10.22
CA THR A 112 -8.70 10.29 10.58
C THR A 112 -7.75 10.96 9.58
N ALA A 113 -8.07 11.01 8.30
CA ALA A 113 -7.27 11.67 7.27
C ALA A 113 -7.32 13.20 7.38
N SER A 114 -8.36 13.75 8.01
CA SER A 114 -8.43 15.18 8.39
C SER A 114 -7.35 15.57 9.41
N ARG A 115 -6.79 14.60 10.15
CA ARG A 115 -5.55 14.80 10.93
C ARG A 115 -4.42 14.95 9.92
N ARG A 116 -4.14 16.22 9.59
CA ARG A 116 -3.01 16.66 8.77
C ARG A 116 -1.86 15.68 8.89
N SER A 117 -1.42 15.11 7.76
CA SER A 117 -0.22 14.30 7.76
C SER A 117 0.87 15.08 8.48
N ALA A 118 1.45 14.49 9.52
CA ALA A 118 2.61 15.08 10.15
C ALA A 118 3.69 15.07 9.07
N ARG A 119 3.86 16.20 8.37
CA ARG A 119 5.07 16.47 7.60
C ARG A 119 6.17 16.55 8.63
N GLN A 120 6.70 15.39 9.01
CA GLN A 120 7.91 15.31 9.80
C GLN A 120 9.00 15.86 8.91
N HIS A 121 9.32 17.13 9.11
CA HIS A 121 10.56 17.70 8.60
C HIS A 121 11.68 16.99 9.37
N HIS A 122 12.24 15.95 8.75
CA HIS A 122 13.42 15.31 9.31
C HIS A 122 14.53 16.36 9.32
N GLU A 123 15.11 16.57 10.50
CA GLU A 123 16.35 17.31 10.60
C GLU A 123 17.37 16.64 9.68
N PRO A 124 18.02 17.39 8.78
CA PRO A 124 19.02 16.82 7.89
C PRO A 124 20.11 16.18 8.74
N GLN A 125 20.26 14.86 8.61
CA GLN A 125 21.29 14.16 9.36
C GLN A 125 22.66 14.75 9.00
N PRO A 126 23.52 15.02 9.99
CA PRO A 126 24.87 15.48 9.72
C PRO A 126 25.56 14.46 8.82
N SER A 127 26.39 14.95 7.90
CA SER A 127 27.11 14.07 6.99
C SER A 127 27.89 13.02 7.80
N PRO A 128 27.80 11.73 7.46
CA PRO A 128 28.49 10.69 8.19
C PRO A 128 29.98 11.02 8.25
N GLY A 129 30.57 10.91 9.45
CA GLY A 129 31.97 11.22 9.68
C GLY A 129 32.88 10.45 8.71
N LYS A 130 34.00 11.07 8.31
CA LYS A 130 34.97 10.40 7.43
C LYS A 130 35.45 9.11 8.11
N PRO A 131 35.29 7.93 7.49
CA PRO A 131 35.72 6.69 8.10
C PRO A 131 37.24 6.69 8.25
N VAL A 132 37.71 6.42 9.48
CA VAL A 132 39.15 6.34 9.82
C VAL A 132 39.82 5.18 9.07
N THR A 133 39.05 4.13 8.73
CA THR A 133 39.51 2.99 7.93
C THR A 133 38.53 2.69 6.80
N LYS A 134 39.00 2.77 5.55
CA LYS A 134 38.24 2.33 4.38
C LYS A 134 38.45 0.83 4.17
N MET A 135 37.50 0.00 4.60
CA MET A 135 37.49 -1.40 4.15
C MET A 135 37.23 -1.42 2.64
N LYS A 136 38.12 -2.03 1.86
CA LYS A 136 37.83 -2.29 0.45
C LYS A 136 36.64 -3.25 0.40
N ALA A 137 35.59 -2.85 -0.32
CA ALA A 137 34.42 -3.70 -0.50
C ALA A 137 34.84 -5.06 -1.09
N ALA A 138 34.23 -6.13 -0.59
CA ALA A 138 34.43 -7.45 -1.18
C ALA A 138 33.95 -7.43 -2.64
N PRO A 139 34.65 -8.10 -3.57
CA PRO A 139 34.21 -8.16 -4.96
C PRO A 139 32.86 -8.86 -5.04
N MET A 140 31.89 -8.20 -5.67
CA MET A 140 30.51 -8.69 -5.78
C MET A 140 30.29 -9.53 -7.05
N SER A 141 31.17 -9.39 -8.04
CA SER A 141 31.15 -10.17 -9.28
C SER A 141 32.46 -10.91 -9.51
N ALA A 142 32.41 -11.96 -10.34
CA ALA A 142 33.61 -12.70 -10.72
C ALA A 142 34.60 -11.79 -11.50
N THR A 143 34.10 -10.90 -12.34
CA THR A 143 34.92 -9.92 -13.05
C THR A 143 35.63 -8.97 -12.09
N ASP A 144 34.94 -8.46 -11.08
CA ASP A 144 35.55 -7.57 -10.08
C ASP A 144 36.62 -8.29 -9.25
N ALA A 145 36.38 -9.55 -8.89
CA ALA A 145 37.35 -10.37 -8.16
C ALA A 145 38.61 -10.63 -8.99
N LEU A 146 38.45 -10.87 -10.29
CA LEU A 146 39.57 -11.07 -11.21
C LEU A 146 40.38 -9.79 -11.41
N THR A 147 39.71 -8.64 -11.56
CA THR A 147 40.36 -7.33 -11.67
C THR A 147 41.14 -7.01 -10.40
N ALA A 148 40.52 -7.18 -9.23
CA ALA A 148 41.18 -6.97 -7.93
C ALA A 148 42.39 -7.91 -7.74
N TYR A 149 42.28 -9.17 -8.19
CA TYR A 149 43.39 -10.13 -8.17
C TYR A 149 44.55 -9.69 -9.05
N ARG A 150 44.27 -9.25 -10.29
CA ARG A 150 45.29 -8.77 -11.24
C ARG A 150 45.99 -7.51 -10.75
N GLU A 151 45.22 -6.53 -10.27
CA GLU A 151 45.75 -5.30 -9.68
C GLU A 151 46.64 -5.59 -8.47
N HIS A 152 46.21 -6.53 -7.61
CA HIS A 152 47.01 -6.94 -6.47
C HIS A 152 48.34 -7.56 -6.88
N ILE A 153 48.35 -8.46 -7.86
CA ILE A 153 49.61 -9.07 -8.36
C ILE A 153 50.54 -7.99 -8.91
N GLN A 154 50.03 -7.07 -9.73
CA GLN A 154 50.84 -5.99 -10.30
C GLN A 154 51.42 -5.07 -9.23
N ALA A 155 50.61 -4.69 -8.22
CA ALA A 155 51.08 -3.87 -7.11
C ALA A 155 52.10 -4.60 -6.22
N CYS A 156 51.84 -5.88 -5.94
CA CYS A 156 52.73 -6.73 -5.15
C CYS A 156 54.09 -6.87 -5.84
N PHE A 157 54.10 -7.10 -7.16
CA PHE A 157 55.31 -7.17 -7.97
C PHE A 157 56.12 -5.86 -7.95
N LYS A 158 55.45 -4.70 -8.10
CA LYS A 158 56.09 -3.38 -8.08
C LYS A 158 56.63 -2.98 -6.71
N SER A 159 56.00 -3.44 -5.64
CA SER A 159 56.31 -2.97 -4.28
C SER A 159 57.67 -3.46 -3.73
N ASN A 160 58.32 -4.43 -4.37
CA ASN A 160 59.54 -5.09 -3.88
C ASN A 160 59.52 -5.39 -2.37
N ALA A 161 58.32 -5.59 -1.81
CA ALA A 161 58.06 -5.93 -0.41
C ALA A 161 58.42 -7.41 -0.17
N ALA A 162 59.62 -7.78 -0.62
CA ALA A 162 60.25 -9.05 -0.44
C ALA A 162 60.82 -9.11 0.98
N LYS A 163 59.92 -9.30 1.94
CA LYS A 163 60.09 -10.31 2.99
C LYS A 163 58.83 -11.13 3.26
N SER A 164 57.66 -10.77 2.72
CA SER A 164 56.40 -11.53 2.91
C SER A 164 55.73 -12.07 1.65
N CYS A 165 56.20 -11.70 0.46
CA CYS A 165 55.71 -12.27 -0.80
C CYS A 165 56.88 -12.62 -1.71
N ALA A 166 57.55 -13.73 -1.39
CA ALA A 166 58.74 -14.22 -2.08
C ALA A 166 58.42 -14.83 -3.45
N GLY A 167 58.06 -13.99 -4.44
CA GLY A 167 58.02 -14.33 -5.87
C GLY A 167 57.09 -15.47 -6.30
N SER A 168 56.41 -16.13 -5.37
CA SER A 168 55.40 -17.14 -5.64
C SER A 168 54.02 -16.50 -5.49
N HIS A 169 53.08 -16.94 -6.32
CA HIS A 169 51.67 -16.54 -6.38
C HIS A 169 50.86 -16.82 -5.08
N ARG A 170 51.43 -16.64 -3.90
CA ARG A 170 50.96 -17.22 -2.64
C ARG A 170 50.90 -16.25 -1.46
N CYS A 171 50.91 -14.92 -1.65
CA CYS A 171 50.51 -14.06 -0.52
C CYS A 171 49.07 -14.37 -0.13
N ALA A 172 48.79 -14.30 1.18
CA ALA A 172 47.47 -14.60 1.72
C ALA A 172 46.35 -13.77 1.06
N VAL A 173 46.67 -12.55 0.60
CA VAL A 173 45.73 -11.68 -0.11
C VAL A 173 45.42 -12.20 -1.52
N ALA A 174 46.43 -12.60 -2.30
CA ALA A 174 46.22 -13.21 -3.62
C ALA A 174 45.42 -14.51 -3.52
N VAL A 175 45.71 -15.37 -2.53
CA VAL A 175 44.96 -16.62 -2.29
C VAL A 175 43.49 -16.31 -1.97
N ARG A 176 43.21 -15.33 -1.11
CA ARG A 176 41.83 -14.90 -0.80
C ARG A 176 41.10 -14.36 -2.02
N LEU A 177 41.76 -13.56 -2.86
CA LEU A 177 41.14 -12.99 -4.07
C LEU A 177 40.91 -14.06 -5.14
N GLY A 178 41.85 -14.98 -5.35
CA GLY A 178 41.70 -16.09 -6.29
C GLY A 178 40.59 -17.07 -5.87
N THR A 179 40.54 -17.45 -4.59
CA THR A 179 39.46 -18.30 -4.06
C THR A 179 38.09 -17.59 -4.12
N ALA A 180 38.05 -16.28 -3.89
CA ALA A 180 36.84 -15.48 -4.08
C ALA A 180 36.38 -15.46 -5.55
N TYR A 181 37.31 -15.29 -6.49
CA TYR A 181 37.02 -15.37 -7.93
C TYR A 181 36.42 -16.73 -8.32
N GLU A 182 37.05 -17.84 -7.94
CA GLU A 182 36.55 -19.18 -8.24
C GLU A 182 35.15 -19.43 -7.65
N ARG A 183 34.93 -19.02 -6.39
CA ARG A 183 33.64 -19.15 -5.74
C ARG A 183 32.56 -18.34 -6.46
N LEU A 184 32.89 -17.11 -6.85
CA LEU A 184 31.97 -16.25 -7.59
C LEU A 184 31.69 -16.80 -8.99
N LEU A 185 32.69 -17.37 -9.67
CA LEU A 185 32.53 -17.99 -10.98
C LEU A 185 31.58 -19.20 -10.92
N ARG A 186 31.75 -20.08 -9.93
CA ARG A 186 30.84 -21.22 -9.70
C ARG A 186 29.42 -20.78 -9.38
N ALA A 187 29.27 -19.70 -8.59
CA ALA A 187 27.98 -19.14 -8.24
C ALA A 187 27.32 -18.33 -9.37
N GLN A 188 28.07 -17.98 -10.43
CA GLN A 188 27.60 -17.10 -11.50
C GLN A 188 26.39 -17.70 -12.23
N LEU A 189 26.47 -18.97 -12.63
CA LEU A 189 25.38 -19.64 -13.34
C LEU A 189 24.09 -19.67 -12.52
N HIS A 190 24.19 -19.88 -11.20
CA HIS A 190 23.02 -19.86 -10.33
C HIS A 190 22.42 -18.45 -10.23
N ARG A 191 23.25 -17.43 -10.04
CA ARG A 191 22.81 -16.03 -10.01
C ARG A 191 22.17 -15.58 -11.31
N ASP A 192 22.74 -15.97 -12.44
CA ASP A 192 22.21 -15.62 -13.76
C ASP A 192 20.84 -16.28 -13.98
N ARG A 193 20.66 -17.53 -13.54
CA ARG A 193 19.36 -18.21 -13.54
C ARG A 193 18.34 -17.52 -12.64
N THR A 194 18.71 -17.17 -11.40
CA THR A 194 17.80 -16.46 -10.49
C THR A 194 17.43 -15.08 -11.02
N ASN A 195 18.42 -14.35 -11.56
CA ASN A 195 18.18 -13.04 -12.15
C ASN A 195 17.29 -13.12 -13.39
N ALA A 196 17.47 -14.14 -14.24
CA ALA A 196 16.60 -14.37 -15.39
C ALA A 196 15.16 -14.70 -14.98
N ILE A 197 14.96 -15.45 -13.89
CA ILE A 197 13.63 -15.72 -13.33
C ILE A 197 13.00 -14.42 -12.83
N LEU A 198 13.72 -13.66 -12.00
CA LEU A 198 13.24 -12.38 -11.46
C LEU A 198 12.94 -11.36 -12.58
N ALA A 199 13.76 -11.31 -13.63
CA ALA A 199 13.54 -10.45 -14.78
C ALA A 199 12.26 -10.84 -15.54
N LYS A 200 11.98 -12.14 -15.70
CA LYS A 200 10.74 -12.64 -16.31
C LYS A 200 9.52 -12.29 -15.47
N GLU A 201 9.61 -12.42 -14.15
CA GLU A 201 8.54 -12.05 -13.22
C GLU A 201 8.29 -10.55 -13.25
N ARG A 202 9.34 -9.73 -13.15
CA ARG A 202 9.23 -8.27 -13.26
C ARG A 202 8.59 -7.87 -14.58
N ALA A 203 9.04 -8.41 -15.71
CA ALA A 203 8.42 -8.12 -17.01
C ALA A 203 6.95 -8.55 -17.10
N ARG A 204 6.53 -9.60 -16.37
CA ARG A 204 5.11 -9.99 -16.27
C ARG A 204 4.32 -8.95 -15.48
N PHE A 205 4.84 -8.53 -14.33
CA PHE A 205 4.22 -7.49 -13.51
C PHE A 205 4.13 -6.15 -14.25
N ASP A 206 5.20 -5.73 -14.93
CA ASP A 206 5.24 -4.49 -15.70
C ASP A 206 4.16 -4.50 -16.79
N ARG A 207 3.96 -5.63 -17.47
CA ARG A 207 2.87 -5.79 -18.44
C ARG A 207 1.49 -5.72 -17.80
N SER A 208 1.28 -6.32 -16.62
CA SER A 208 -0.02 -6.21 -15.93
C SER A 208 -0.30 -4.79 -15.45
N TYR A 209 0.71 -4.09 -14.92
CA TYR A 209 0.58 -2.71 -14.49
C TYR A 209 0.31 -1.78 -15.67
N ALA A 210 1.02 -1.94 -16.79
CA ALA A 210 0.78 -1.15 -17.99
C ALA A 210 -0.64 -1.35 -18.53
N LYS A 211 -1.16 -2.59 -18.55
CA LYS A 211 -2.55 -2.86 -18.96
C LYS A 211 -3.58 -2.23 -18.03
N ALA A 212 -3.38 -2.38 -16.72
CA ALA A 212 -4.27 -1.78 -15.73
C ALA A 212 -4.26 -0.25 -15.81
N ALA A 213 -3.09 0.35 -16.02
CA ALA A 213 -2.96 1.80 -16.21
C ALA A 213 -3.72 2.28 -17.46
N VAL A 214 -3.64 1.56 -18.58
CA VAL A 214 -4.43 1.88 -19.78
C VAL A 214 -5.93 1.81 -19.49
N GLN A 215 -6.41 0.74 -18.84
CA GLN A 215 -7.83 0.60 -18.49
C GLN A 215 -8.32 1.70 -17.55
N ASP A 216 -7.52 2.08 -16.56
CA ASP A 216 -7.86 3.16 -15.62
C ASP A 216 -7.90 4.53 -16.34
N THR A 217 -6.96 4.78 -17.26
CA THR A 217 -6.97 5.99 -18.09
C THR A 217 -8.20 6.04 -19.00
N GLU A 218 -8.58 4.93 -19.63
CA GLU A 218 -9.79 4.82 -20.46
C GLU A 218 -11.06 5.04 -19.62
N ALA A 219 -11.17 4.41 -18.45
CA ALA A 219 -12.31 4.58 -17.55
C ALA A 219 -12.42 6.03 -17.04
N THR A 220 -11.29 6.68 -16.79
CA THR A 220 -11.24 8.08 -16.36
C THR A 220 -11.66 9.02 -17.49
N LEU A 221 -11.19 8.78 -18.71
CA LEU A 221 -11.64 9.53 -19.89
C LEU A 221 -13.14 9.33 -20.15
N ALA A 222 -13.65 8.09 -20.05
CA ALA A 222 -15.07 7.79 -20.22
C ALA A 222 -15.94 8.56 -19.22
N ARG A 223 -15.57 8.55 -17.92
CA ARG A 223 -16.25 9.34 -16.87
C ARG A 223 -16.25 10.84 -17.19
N HIS A 224 -15.14 11.37 -17.70
CA HIS A 224 -15.06 12.77 -18.10
C HIS A 224 -15.96 13.07 -19.30
N TYR A 225 -15.99 12.20 -20.31
CA TYR A 225 -16.88 12.33 -21.46
C TYR A 225 -18.35 12.34 -21.03
N GLU A 226 -18.78 11.37 -20.23
CA GLU A 226 -20.16 11.29 -19.70
C GLU A 226 -20.54 12.56 -18.92
N ALA A 227 -19.67 13.03 -18.02
CA ALA A 227 -19.89 14.25 -17.25
C ALA A 227 -20.05 15.48 -18.18
N THR A 228 -19.25 15.59 -19.24
CA THR A 228 -19.37 16.71 -20.20
C THR A 228 -20.61 16.63 -21.08
N THR A 229 -21.06 15.42 -21.47
CA THR A 229 -22.29 15.26 -22.25
C THR A 229 -23.53 15.56 -21.41
N ASP A 230 -23.54 15.11 -20.15
CA ASP A 230 -24.64 15.41 -19.23
C ASP A 230 -24.66 16.90 -18.89
N ALA A 231 -23.51 17.52 -18.66
CA ALA A 231 -23.41 18.96 -18.50
C ALA A 231 -24.02 19.67 -19.72
N ARG A 232 -23.57 19.39 -20.95
CA ARG A 232 -24.15 19.98 -22.18
C ARG A 232 -25.66 19.76 -22.30
N ARG A 233 -26.15 18.56 -21.98
CA ARG A 233 -27.58 18.21 -22.04
C ARG A 233 -28.39 19.00 -21.00
N THR A 234 -27.85 19.20 -19.81
CA THR A 234 -28.50 20.02 -18.77
C THR A 234 -28.49 21.50 -19.12
N THR A 235 -27.40 22.03 -19.71
CA THR A 235 -27.35 23.42 -20.19
C THR A 235 -28.33 23.62 -21.35
N ALA A 236 -28.39 22.70 -22.31
CA ALA A 236 -29.32 22.76 -23.45
C ALA A 236 -30.80 22.75 -23.02
N LYS A 237 -31.14 22.03 -21.94
CA LYS A 237 -32.49 22.06 -21.34
C LYS A 237 -32.81 23.38 -20.65
N ARG A 238 -31.79 24.11 -20.15
CA ARG A 238 -31.95 25.40 -19.46
C ARG A 238 -31.89 26.59 -20.41
N SER A 239 -31.23 26.45 -21.57
CA SER A 239 -31.16 27.47 -22.62
C SER A 239 -32.36 27.37 -23.57
N GLY A 240 -33.57 27.43 -23.03
CA GLY A 240 -34.74 27.69 -23.87
C GLY A 240 -34.70 29.12 -24.39
N THR A 241 -35.26 29.36 -25.58
CA THR A 241 -35.38 30.70 -26.18
C THR A 241 -35.93 31.74 -25.22
N ALA A 242 -36.81 31.36 -24.29
CA ALA A 242 -37.33 32.24 -23.25
C ALA A 242 -36.26 32.76 -22.26
N VAL A 243 -35.26 31.95 -21.90
CA VAL A 243 -34.18 32.38 -20.99
C VAL A 243 -33.21 33.29 -21.75
N GLU A 244 -32.87 32.96 -23.00
CA GLU A 244 -32.08 33.86 -23.86
C GLU A 244 -32.80 35.16 -24.18
N GLU A 245 -34.11 35.14 -24.49
CA GLU A 245 -34.92 36.34 -24.69
C GLU A 245 -35.01 37.19 -23.41
N THR A 246 -35.11 36.57 -22.23
CA THR A 246 -35.11 37.31 -20.97
C THR A 246 -33.74 37.96 -20.70
N ASN A 247 -32.64 37.28 -21.00
CA ASN A 247 -31.28 37.79 -20.78
C ASN A 247 -30.84 38.81 -21.84
N ASN A 248 -31.30 38.63 -23.09
CA ASN A 248 -31.06 39.54 -24.21
C ASN A 248 -32.13 40.64 -24.32
N SER A 249 -33.16 40.63 -23.47
CA SER A 249 -34.07 41.77 -23.30
C SER A 249 -33.28 42.92 -22.67
N CYS A 250 -32.58 43.67 -23.52
CA CYS A 250 -32.05 44.98 -23.16
C CYS A 250 -33.23 45.84 -22.75
N ARG A 251 -33.50 45.93 -21.43
CA ARG A 251 -34.42 46.93 -20.90
C ARG A 251 -33.91 48.28 -21.35
N ILE A 252 -34.65 48.91 -22.28
CA ILE A 252 -34.36 50.28 -22.73
C ILE A 252 -34.36 51.13 -21.47
N ARG A 253 -33.18 51.61 -21.11
CA ARG A 253 -33.02 52.51 -19.97
C ARG A 253 -33.70 53.83 -20.32
N PRO A 254 -34.60 54.34 -19.46
CA PRO A 254 -35.16 55.66 -19.64
C PRO A 254 -34.04 56.68 -19.83
N THR A 255 -34.20 57.58 -20.79
CA THR A 255 -33.23 58.63 -21.11
C THR A 255 -32.96 59.45 -19.85
N GLY A 256 -31.70 59.44 -19.38
CA GLY A 256 -31.28 60.09 -18.13
C GLY A 256 -31.03 59.16 -16.94
N SER A 257 -31.28 57.85 -17.05
CA SER A 257 -30.98 56.90 -15.97
C SER A 257 -29.50 56.48 -15.92
N VAL A 258 -28.83 56.80 -14.81
CA VAL A 258 -27.42 56.46 -14.56
C VAL A 258 -27.33 55.07 -13.93
N SER A 259 -26.36 54.26 -14.35
CA SER A 259 -26.11 52.94 -13.77
C SER A 259 -25.67 53.07 -12.31
N VAL A 260 -26.30 52.33 -11.39
CA VAL A 260 -25.89 52.28 -9.97
C VAL A 260 -24.48 51.71 -9.79
N PHE A 261 -23.95 51.04 -10.81
CA PHE A 261 -22.57 50.53 -10.86
C PHE A 261 -21.55 51.49 -11.49
N ARG A 262 -21.93 52.72 -11.87
CA ARG A 262 -20.95 53.76 -12.23
C ARG A 262 -20.44 54.40 -10.94
N GLY A 263 -19.15 54.23 -10.66
CA GLY A 263 -18.47 55.04 -9.66
C GLY A 263 -18.54 56.53 -10.02
N PRO A 264 -18.45 57.44 -9.04
CA PRO A 264 -18.69 58.88 -9.20
C PRO A 264 -17.72 59.61 -10.16
N GLN A 265 -16.74 58.90 -10.73
CA GLN A 265 -15.63 59.48 -11.50
C GLN A 265 -15.71 59.20 -13.01
N VAL A 266 -16.79 58.61 -13.53
CA VAL A 266 -16.90 58.30 -14.96
C VAL A 266 -17.60 59.44 -15.71
N PRO A 267 -16.93 60.15 -16.64
CA PRO A 267 -17.49 61.28 -17.39
C PRO A 267 -18.78 60.90 -18.14
N LEU A 268 -19.71 61.86 -18.21
CA LEU A 268 -21.00 61.71 -18.90
C LEU A 268 -20.93 62.01 -20.40
N GLU A 269 -19.85 62.66 -20.86
CA GLU A 269 -19.67 62.99 -22.26
C GLU A 269 -19.20 61.78 -23.07
N THR A 270 -19.89 61.49 -24.17
CA THR A 270 -19.47 60.50 -25.15
C THR A 270 -18.16 60.96 -25.81
N LEU A 271 -17.06 60.24 -25.54
CA LEU A 271 -15.78 60.43 -26.22
C LEU A 271 -16.00 60.24 -27.74
N ARG A 272 -15.92 61.32 -28.50
CA ARG A 272 -15.82 61.27 -29.97
C ARG A 272 -14.41 60.87 -30.34
N ILE A 273 -14.23 59.62 -30.70
CA ILE A 273 -12.99 59.17 -31.35
C ILE A 273 -13.15 59.53 -32.83
N ASN A 274 -12.41 60.55 -33.28
CA ASN A 274 -12.31 60.86 -34.70
C ASN A 274 -11.32 59.87 -35.34
N ALA A 275 -11.69 59.35 -36.51
CA ALA A 275 -10.86 58.44 -37.31
C ALA A 275 -9.68 59.17 -37.95
#